data_AF-A0A8T3YDW9-F1
#
_entry.id   AF-A0A8T3YDW9-F1
#
_cell.length_a   1.000
_cell.length_b   1.000
_cell.length_c   1.000
_cell.angle_alpha   90.00
_cell.angle_beta   90.00
_cell.angle_gamma   90.00
#
_symmetry.space_group_name_H-M   'P 1'
#
loop_
_entity.id
_entity.type
_entity.pdbx_description
1 polymer ?
#
loop_
_entity_poly.entity_id
_entity_poly.type
_entity_poly.pdbx_seq_one_letter_code
_entity_poly.pdbx_strand_id
1 'polypeptide(L)'
;MKFAILAATALLLSSAFALADVVTVGVGAGAAPGNFDPKICVYDRTLIVSPDNLGQDAPTINVLELRTSNYLFTGEQIEYLVVVRDYNGALDIGHAFIQLNGSAEVVCNPDDLPSSCDGLTPPTGSGLSNGETDSDYDKAFHCLYTAE
;
A
#
# COMPACT_ATOMS: atom_id res chain seq x y z
N MET A 1 -74.17 35.28 19.79
CA MET A 1 -72.77 35.69 19.58
C MET A 1 -71.88 35.10 20.67
N LYS A 2 -71.37 33.87 20.50
CA LYS A 2 -70.32 33.28 21.34
C LYS A 2 -69.55 32.23 20.50
N PHE A 3 -68.74 32.71 19.56
CA PHE A 3 -67.78 31.92 18.79
C PHE A 3 -66.48 32.73 18.73
N ALA A 4 -65.66 32.69 19.78
CA ALA A 4 -64.37 33.36 19.81
C ALA A 4 -63.46 32.84 20.93
N ILE A 5 -63.39 31.53 21.17
CA ILE A 5 -62.41 30.97 22.13
C ILE A 5 -61.98 29.58 21.66
N LEU A 6 -61.35 29.45 20.49
CA LEU A 6 -60.69 28.18 20.12
C LEU A 6 -59.61 28.33 19.02
N ALA A 7 -58.95 29.49 18.93
CA ALA A 7 -57.95 29.74 17.88
C ALA A 7 -56.63 30.36 18.40
N ALA A 8 -56.41 30.43 19.72
CA ALA A 8 -55.24 31.10 20.31
C ALA A 8 -54.22 30.14 20.97
N THR A 9 -54.50 28.84 21.06
CA THR A 9 -53.63 27.87 21.75
C THR A 9 -52.79 26.99 20.82
N ALA A 10 -52.91 27.14 19.50
CA ALA A 10 -52.10 26.39 18.52
C ALA A 10 -50.92 27.20 17.95
N LEU A 11 -50.65 28.41 18.46
CA LEU A 11 -49.64 29.33 17.94
C LEU A 11 -48.49 29.64 18.92
N LEU A 12 -48.21 28.71 19.85
CA LEU A 12 -47.17 28.84 20.88
C LEU A 12 -46.22 27.63 20.95
N LEU A 13 -46.12 26.84 19.88
CA LEU A 13 -45.17 25.72 19.75
C LEU A 13 -44.14 25.91 18.64
N SER A 14 -43.82 27.16 18.28
CA SER A 14 -42.93 27.47 17.15
C SER A 14 -41.78 28.41 17.52
N SER A 15 -41.07 28.16 18.62
CA SER A 15 -39.83 28.92 18.91
C SER A 15 -38.95 28.27 19.99
N ALA A 16 -38.52 27.03 19.77
CA ALA A 16 -37.39 26.48 20.51
C ALA A 16 -36.60 25.49 19.65
N PHE A 17 -36.21 25.92 18.45
CA PHE A 17 -34.99 25.35 17.86
C PHE A 17 -33.84 25.98 18.62
N ALA A 18 -33.40 25.26 19.65
CA ALA A 18 -32.11 25.52 20.26
C ALA A 18 -31.08 25.56 19.14
N LEU A 19 -30.45 26.72 18.97
CA LEU A 19 -29.16 26.81 18.31
C LEU A 19 -28.20 26.07 19.22
N ALA A 20 -28.13 24.74 19.07
CA ALA A 20 -26.94 24.02 19.45
C ALA A 20 -25.84 24.65 18.62
N ASP A 21 -24.98 25.39 19.27
CA ASP A 21 -23.75 25.91 18.71
C ASP A 21 -22.92 24.68 18.35
N VAL A 22 -23.16 24.14 17.15
CA VAL A 22 -22.30 23.14 16.57
C VAL A 22 -21.03 23.90 16.29
N VAL A 23 -20.13 23.89 17.26
CA VAL A 23 -18.72 24.16 17.02
C VAL A 23 -18.28 23.04 16.09
N THR A 24 -18.50 23.22 14.79
CA THR A 24 -17.72 22.52 13.78
C THR A 24 -16.32 23.07 13.95
N VAL A 25 -15.53 22.41 14.80
CA VAL A 25 -14.09 22.49 14.69
C VAL A 25 -13.81 21.87 13.33
N GLY A 26 -13.72 22.73 12.31
CA GLY A 26 -13.03 22.38 11.09
C GLY A 26 -11.60 22.09 11.52
N VAL A 27 -11.29 20.82 11.78
CA VAL A 27 -9.92 20.35 11.66
C VAL A 27 -9.57 20.63 10.22
N GLY A 28 -8.86 21.74 10.02
CA GLY A 28 -8.14 21.99 8.80
C GLY A 28 -7.06 20.92 8.68
N ALA A 29 -7.44 19.70 8.28
CA ALA A 29 -6.54 18.83 7.56
C ALA A 29 -6.34 19.48 6.19
N GLY A 30 -5.56 20.56 6.16
CA GLY A 30 -4.91 21.05 4.96
C GLY A 30 -3.82 20.07 4.57
N ALA A 31 -4.17 18.81 4.34
CA ALA A 31 -3.41 17.92 3.49
C ALA A 31 -4.13 17.98 2.14
N ALA A 32 -3.78 18.97 1.32
CA ALA A 32 -3.86 18.70 -0.11
C ALA A 32 -3.02 17.44 -0.32
N PRO A 33 -3.54 16.34 -0.91
CA PRO A 33 -2.75 15.15 -1.11
C PRO A 33 -1.52 15.57 -1.91
N GLY A 34 -0.38 15.60 -1.22
CA GLY A 34 0.89 15.76 -1.90
C GLY A 34 1.02 14.48 -2.69
N ASN A 35 0.80 14.54 -4.00
CA ASN A 35 0.93 13.38 -4.86
C ASN A 35 2.41 13.00 -4.89
N PHE A 36 2.83 12.22 -3.90
CA PHE A 36 4.19 11.69 -3.84
C PHE A 36 4.24 10.48 -4.75
N ASP A 37 5.25 10.44 -5.63
CA ASP A 37 5.47 9.25 -6.43
C ASP A 37 5.82 8.07 -5.51
N PRO A 38 5.16 6.90 -5.69
CA PRO A 38 5.46 5.73 -4.89
C PRO A 38 6.92 5.31 -5.05
N LYS A 39 7.49 4.77 -3.98
CA LYS A 39 8.84 4.22 -3.95
C LYS A 39 8.78 2.71 -3.87
N ILE A 40 9.74 2.03 -4.48
CA ILE A 40 9.87 0.58 -4.44
C ILE A 40 11.22 0.25 -3.85
N CYS A 41 11.23 -0.66 -2.89
CA CYS A 41 12.41 -1.29 -2.33
C CYS A 41 12.34 -2.80 -2.59
N VAL A 42 13.45 -3.40 -3.02
CA VAL A 42 13.56 -4.85 -3.16
C VAL A 42 14.17 -5.36 -1.86
N TYR A 43 13.35 -5.99 -1.02
CA TYR A 43 13.77 -6.50 0.29
C TYR A 43 14.61 -7.77 0.14
N ASP A 44 14.09 -8.73 -0.63
CA ASP A 44 14.81 -9.96 -0.94
C ASP A 44 14.67 -10.29 -2.43
N ARG A 45 15.71 -10.93 -2.96
CA ARG A 45 15.76 -11.40 -4.32
C ARG A 45 16.50 -12.73 -4.33
N THR A 46 15.81 -13.77 -4.76
CA THR A 46 16.35 -15.14 -4.82
C THR A 46 16.22 -15.67 -6.24
N LEU A 47 17.31 -16.20 -6.80
CA LEU A 47 17.30 -16.93 -8.07
C LEU A 47 17.32 -18.42 -7.79
N ILE A 48 16.26 -19.09 -8.20
CA ILE A 48 16.09 -20.52 -8.05
C ILE A 48 16.45 -21.17 -9.38
N VAL A 49 17.60 -21.82 -9.41
CA VAL A 49 17.98 -22.71 -10.51
C VAL A 49 17.45 -24.10 -10.16
N SER A 50 16.22 -24.39 -10.56
CA SER A 50 15.68 -25.73 -10.40
C SER A 50 16.10 -26.59 -11.60
N PRO A 51 16.87 -27.66 -11.43
CA PRO A 51 16.90 -28.70 -12.44
C PRO A 51 15.53 -29.38 -12.43
N ASP A 52 14.81 -29.29 -13.53
CA ASP A 52 13.53 -29.97 -13.73
C ASP A 52 13.54 -31.37 -13.09
N ASN A 53 12.58 -31.64 -12.19
CA ASN A 53 12.31 -32.94 -11.54
C ASN A 53 13.07 -33.32 -10.25
N LEU A 54 13.76 -32.42 -9.56
CA LEU A 54 14.12 -32.70 -8.17
C LEU A 54 12.96 -32.22 -7.26
N GLY A 55 12.39 -33.12 -6.45
CA GLY A 55 11.21 -32.84 -5.61
C GLY A 55 11.37 -31.64 -4.66
N GLN A 56 10.33 -31.33 -3.87
CA GLN A 56 10.26 -30.17 -2.96
C GLN A 56 11.47 -29.95 -2.02
N ASP A 57 12.34 -30.95 -1.85
CA ASP A 57 13.53 -30.91 -1.00
C ASP A 57 14.86 -30.75 -1.77
N ALA A 58 14.81 -30.43 -3.07
CA ALA A 58 16.03 -30.18 -3.85
C ALA A 58 16.77 -28.96 -3.31
N PRO A 59 18.10 -29.01 -3.12
CA PRO A 59 18.85 -27.84 -2.70
C PRO A 59 18.78 -26.76 -3.79
N THR A 60 18.01 -25.71 -3.51
CA THR A 60 17.96 -24.50 -4.35
C THR A 60 19.24 -23.72 -4.14
N ILE A 61 20.07 -23.63 -5.17
CA ILE A 61 21.29 -22.83 -5.13
C ILE A 61 20.93 -21.41 -5.57
N ASN A 62 21.03 -20.44 -4.66
CA ASN A 62 20.97 -19.03 -5.03
C ASN A 62 22.28 -18.64 -5.73
N VAL A 63 22.22 -18.50 -7.05
CA VAL A 63 23.39 -18.17 -7.89
C VAL A 63 23.53 -16.67 -8.18
N LEU A 64 22.72 -15.80 -7.56
CA LEU A 64 22.79 -14.35 -7.79
C LEU A 64 24.15 -13.76 -7.44
N GLU A 65 24.77 -14.25 -6.37
CA GLU A 65 26.11 -13.79 -5.97
C GLU A 65 27.22 -14.32 -6.88
N LEU A 66 26.95 -15.38 -7.64
CA LEU A 66 27.90 -16.01 -8.56
C LEU A 66 27.83 -15.43 -9.97
N ARG A 67 26.79 -14.65 -10.30
CA ARG A 67 26.57 -14.07 -11.62
C ARG A 67 26.72 -12.55 -11.57
N THR A 68 27.46 -12.01 -12.54
CA THR A 68 27.73 -10.56 -12.64
C THR A 68 26.62 -9.78 -13.35
N SER A 69 25.59 -10.47 -13.87
CA SER A 69 24.53 -9.86 -14.69
C SER A 69 23.15 -10.39 -14.29
N ASN A 70 22.14 -9.53 -14.49
CA ASN A 70 20.73 -9.77 -14.15
C ASN A 70 19.96 -10.34 -15.35
N TYR A 71 20.41 -11.46 -15.91
CA TYR A 71 19.65 -12.20 -16.93
C TYR A 71 19.16 -13.54 -16.37
N LEU A 72 18.08 -14.06 -16.95
CA LEU A 72 17.50 -15.37 -16.61
C LEU A 72 17.62 -16.29 -17.81
N PHE A 73 17.89 -17.57 -17.56
CA PHE A 73 17.77 -18.62 -18.57
C PHE A 73 16.40 -19.28 -18.50
N THR A 74 15.92 -19.79 -19.64
CA THR A 74 14.70 -20.62 -19.69
C THR A 74 14.75 -21.74 -18.64
N GLY A 75 13.68 -21.88 -17.88
CA GLY A 75 13.54 -22.83 -16.78
C GLY A 75 14.00 -22.31 -15.41
N GLU A 76 14.73 -21.19 -15.36
CA GLU A 76 15.08 -20.55 -14.07
C GLU A 76 13.90 -19.76 -13.51
N GLN A 77 13.77 -19.74 -12.18
CA GLN A 77 12.78 -18.94 -11.48
C GLN A 77 13.44 -17.83 -10.68
N ILE A 78 12.89 -16.63 -10.72
CA ILE A 78 13.30 -15.53 -9.87
C ILE A 78 12.17 -15.15 -8.93
N GLU A 79 12.52 -15.01 -7.67
CA GLU A 79 11.66 -14.65 -6.58
C GLU A 79 12.06 -13.25 -6.08
N TYR A 80 11.07 -12.39 -5.89
CA TYR A 80 11.23 -11.06 -5.33
C TYR A 80 10.27 -10.87 -4.17
N LEU A 81 10.79 -10.38 -3.04
CA LEU A 81 9.99 -9.74 -2.02
C LEU A 81 10.21 -8.24 -2.14
N VAL A 82 9.18 -7.50 -2.55
CA VAL A 82 9.23 -6.05 -2.76
C VAL A 82 8.36 -5.32 -1.76
N VAL A 83 8.84 -4.18 -1.28
CA VAL A 83 8.06 -3.26 -0.48
C VAL A 83 7.78 -2.02 -1.31
N VAL A 84 6.50 -1.71 -1.48
CA VAL A 84 6.04 -0.50 -2.15
C VAL A 84 5.59 0.48 -1.07
N ARG A 85 6.08 1.71 -1.16
CA ARG A 85 5.74 2.82 -0.29
C ARG A 85 4.97 3.88 -1.05
N ASP A 86 3.85 4.30 -0.50
CA ASP A 86 3.06 5.43 -0.98
C ASP A 86 2.67 6.34 0.20
N TYR A 87 3.15 7.59 0.17
CA TYR A 87 2.82 8.57 1.21
C TYR A 87 1.40 9.13 1.10
N ASN A 88 0.67 8.83 0.02
CA ASN A 88 -0.78 9.05 -0.05
C ASN A 88 -1.55 8.03 0.80
N GLY A 89 -0.92 6.90 1.14
CA GLY A 89 -1.42 5.88 2.03
C GLY A 89 -1.32 4.48 1.42
N ALA A 90 -1.06 3.48 2.26
CA ALA A 90 -0.94 2.09 1.83
C ALA A 90 -2.19 1.58 1.09
N LEU A 91 -3.38 2.12 1.40
CA LEU A 91 -4.63 1.77 0.74
C LEU A 91 -4.63 2.07 -0.77
N ASP A 92 -3.87 3.07 -1.22
CA ASP A 92 -3.76 3.43 -2.64
C ASP A 92 -2.89 2.45 -3.43
N ILE A 93 -2.08 1.64 -2.74
CA ILE A 93 -1.29 0.58 -3.33
C ILE A 93 -2.19 -0.65 -3.60
N GLY A 94 -2.61 -0.83 -4.85
CA GLY A 94 -3.51 -1.92 -5.24
C GLY A 94 -2.81 -3.27 -5.47
N HIS A 95 -1.79 -3.30 -6.32
CA HIS A 95 -1.08 -4.53 -6.72
C HIS A 95 0.32 -4.21 -7.24
N ALA A 96 1.21 -5.19 -7.18
CA ALA A 96 2.52 -5.16 -7.83
C ALA A 96 2.57 -6.23 -8.94
N PHE A 97 3.37 -5.97 -9.97
CA PHE A 97 3.57 -6.91 -11.07
C PHE A 97 4.98 -6.80 -11.64
N ILE A 98 5.48 -7.92 -12.16
CA ILE A 98 6.73 -7.96 -12.92
C ILE A 98 6.41 -7.59 -14.37
N GLN A 99 7.15 -6.61 -14.90
CA GLN A 99 7.09 -6.23 -16.31
C GLN A 99 8.28 -6.77 -17.07
N LEU A 100 7.99 -7.41 -18.21
CA LEU A 100 8.99 -7.91 -19.14
C LEU A 100 8.69 -7.36 -20.52
N ASN A 101 9.70 -6.73 -21.14
CA ASN A 101 9.57 -6.08 -22.44
C ASN A 101 8.37 -5.09 -22.53
N GLY A 102 8.03 -4.43 -21.42
CA GLY A 102 6.94 -3.46 -21.33
C GLY A 102 5.53 -4.06 -21.19
N SER A 103 5.41 -5.38 -21.02
CA SER A 103 4.13 -6.06 -20.73
C SER A 103 4.12 -6.60 -19.30
N ALA A 104 2.99 -6.47 -18.60
CA ALA A 104 2.80 -7.09 -17.30
C ALA A 104 2.67 -8.61 -17.47
N GLU A 105 3.55 -9.38 -16.84
CA GLU A 105 3.64 -10.82 -17.05
C GLU A 105 3.23 -11.62 -15.82
N VAL A 106 3.59 -11.15 -14.62
CA VAL A 106 3.28 -11.82 -13.35
C VAL A 106 2.68 -10.83 -12.36
N VAL A 107 1.51 -11.16 -11.82
CA VAL A 107 0.92 -10.44 -10.69
C VAL A 107 1.49 -10.99 -9.39
N CYS A 108 1.99 -10.10 -8.54
CA CYS A 108 2.54 -10.45 -7.24
C CYS A 108 1.43 -10.60 -6.19
N ASN A 109 1.65 -11.47 -5.21
CA ASN A 109 0.73 -11.68 -4.10
C ASN A 109 1.10 -10.76 -2.93
N PRO A 110 0.13 -10.25 -2.15
CA PRO A 110 0.44 -9.55 -0.89
C PRO A 110 1.22 -10.46 0.05
N ASP A 111 2.16 -9.89 0.79
CA ASP A 111 2.99 -10.58 1.77
C ASP A 111 3.09 -9.77 3.07
N ASP A 112 3.65 -10.39 4.12
CA ASP A 112 3.91 -9.74 5.39
C ASP A 112 4.96 -8.64 5.23
N LEU A 113 4.67 -7.46 5.79
CA LEU A 113 5.56 -6.31 5.70
C LEU A 113 6.80 -6.56 6.59
N PRO A 114 8.03 -6.62 6.02
CA PRO A 114 9.24 -6.70 6.82
C PRO A 114 9.42 -5.43 7.64
N SER A 115 10.10 -5.48 8.79
CA SER A 115 10.30 -4.31 9.67
C SER A 115 11.20 -3.20 9.08
N SER A 116 11.92 -3.53 8.01
CA SER A 116 12.82 -2.59 7.34
C SER A 116 13.04 -2.98 5.89
N CYS A 117 13.29 -2.02 5.01
CA CYS A 117 13.69 -2.25 3.62
C CYS A 117 14.65 -1.15 3.15
N ASP A 118 15.88 -1.54 2.79
CA ASP A 118 16.93 -0.61 2.37
C ASP A 118 16.60 0.05 1.02
N GLY A 119 16.45 1.38 1.05
CA GLY A 119 16.04 2.16 -0.13
C GLY A 119 14.72 2.88 0.05
N LEU A 120 14.01 2.62 1.15
CA LEU A 120 12.89 3.44 1.57
C LEU A 120 13.40 4.71 2.27
N THR A 121 13.34 5.84 1.55
CA THR A 121 13.68 7.15 2.12
C THR A 121 12.43 7.88 2.59
N PRO A 122 12.30 8.19 3.89
CA PRO A 122 11.23 9.01 4.45
C PRO A 122 11.27 10.46 3.91
N PRO A 123 10.12 11.11 3.63
CA PRO A 123 10.07 12.53 3.39
C PRO A 123 10.40 13.23 4.69
N THR A 124 11.00 14.40 4.56
CA THR A 124 11.37 15.24 5.69
C THR A 124 10.15 15.51 6.57
N GLY A 125 10.23 15.14 7.85
CA GLY A 125 9.16 15.38 8.82
C GLY A 125 8.12 14.27 8.97
N SER A 126 8.26 13.12 8.30
CA SER A 126 7.39 11.95 8.51
C SER A 126 7.57 11.26 9.87
N GLY A 127 8.70 11.50 10.55
CA GLY A 127 9.03 10.82 11.81
C GLY A 127 9.58 9.40 11.63
N LEU A 128 9.57 8.88 10.40
CA LEU A 128 10.16 7.60 10.03
C LEU A 128 11.67 7.70 9.85
N SER A 129 12.38 6.63 10.20
CA SER A 129 13.81 6.47 9.96
C SER A 129 14.08 5.95 8.53
N ASN A 130 15.30 6.15 8.03
CA ASN A 130 15.69 5.56 6.74
C ASN A 130 15.58 4.03 6.81
N GLY A 131 14.88 3.45 5.84
CA GLY A 131 14.67 2.01 5.74
C GLY A 131 13.63 1.44 6.69
N GLU A 132 13.11 2.20 7.67
CA GLU A 132 12.01 1.76 8.53
C GLU A 132 10.72 1.64 7.73
N THR A 133 10.00 0.53 7.84
CA THR A 133 8.69 0.34 7.19
C THR A 133 7.53 0.75 8.10
N ASP A 134 6.42 1.13 7.49
CA ASP A 134 5.21 1.59 8.19
C ASP A 134 3.96 1.10 7.44
N SER A 135 3.08 0.37 8.13
CA SER A 135 1.85 -0.17 7.55
C SER A 135 0.86 0.88 7.05
N ASP A 136 0.99 2.14 7.48
CA ASP A 136 0.15 3.24 7.02
C ASP A 136 0.53 3.69 5.59
N TYR A 137 1.77 3.43 5.16
CA TYR A 137 2.31 3.86 3.87
C TYR A 137 2.83 2.71 2.99
N ASP A 138 3.13 1.56 3.59
CA ASP A 138 3.85 0.47 2.92
C ASP A 138 3.00 -0.79 2.76
N LYS A 139 3.22 -1.49 1.65
CA LYS A 139 2.76 -2.87 1.42
C LYS A 139 3.87 -3.72 0.85
N ALA A 140 3.97 -4.97 1.33
CA ALA A 140 4.87 -5.96 0.77
C ALA A 140 4.15 -6.87 -0.25
N PHE A 141 4.89 -7.28 -1.27
CA PHE A 141 4.43 -8.21 -2.28
C PHE A 141 5.49 -9.24 -2.60
N HIS A 142 5.06 -10.49 -2.70
CA HIS A 142 5.83 -11.63 -3.15
C HIS A 142 5.56 -11.90 -4.64
N CYS A 143 6.62 -11.91 -5.44
CA CYS A 143 6.55 -12.15 -6.87
C CYS A 143 7.44 -13.35 -7.23
N LEU A 144 6.89 -14.31 -7.99
CA LEU A 144 7.66 -15.42 -8.55
C LEU A 144 7.49 -15.45 -10.06
N TYR A 145 8.58 -15.29 -10.80
CA TYR A 145 8.60 -15.38 -12.26
C TYR A 145 9.44 -16.59 -12.70
N THR A 146 8.93 -17.36 -13.66
CA THR A 146 9.68 -18.44 -14.33
C THR A 146 10.01 -17.97 -15.74
N ALA A 147 11.29 -18.01 -16.13
CA ALA A 147 11.70 -17.65 -17.47
C ALA A 147 11.33 -18.74 -18.48
N GLU A 148 10.63 -18.34 -19.55
CA GLU A 148 10.26 -19.20 -20.68
C GLU A 148 11.11 -18.89 -21.92
#